data_AF-A0A6B3FBB1-F1
#
_entry.id   AF-A0A6B3FBB1-F1
#
_cell.length_a   1.000
_cell.length_b   1.000
_cell.length_c   1.000
_cell.angle_alpha   90.00
_cell.angle_beta   90.00
_cell.angle_gamma   90.00
#
_symmetry.space_group_name_H-M   'P 1'
#
loop_
_entity.id
_entity.type
_entity.pdbx_description
1 polymer ?
#
loop_
_entity_poly.entity_id
_entity_poly.type
_entity_poly.pdbx_seq_one_letter_code
_entity_poly.pdbx_strand_id
1 'polypeptide(L)' 'EAIKERIEAITKDQLATLIYTSGTTGRPKGVRLPHEAWSYMAKAIKATGMVLEEDVQYLWLPLAHVFG' A
#
# COMPACT_ATOMS: atom_id res chain seq x y z
N GLU A 1 11.39 12.76 19.04
CA GLU A 1 10.42 12.10 19.93
C GLU A 1 9.08 11.78 19.25
N ALA A 2 8.20 12.74 18.96
CA ALA A 2 6.84 12.45 18.48
C ALA A 2 6.71 11.56 17.22
N ILE A 3 7.59 11.71 16.22
CA ILE A 3 7.57 10.86 15.01
C ILE A 3 7.89 9.41 15.36
N LYS A 4 8.89 9.19 16.21
CA LYS A 4 9.32 7.86 16.62
C LYS A 4 8.23 7.14 17.42
N GLU A 5 7.64 7.85 18.38
CA GLU A 5 6.49 7.36 19.14
C GLU A 5 5.33 6.96 18.21
N ARG A 6 5.02 7.78 17.20
CA ARG A 6 3.96 7.48 16.25
C ARG A 6 4.24 6.22 15.42
N ILE A 7 5.50 6.03 15.00
CA ILE A 7 5.95 4.83 14.28
C ILE A 7 5.85 3.59 15.17
N GLU A 8 6.32 3.68 16.41
CA GLU A 8 6.29 2.58 17.38
C GLU A 8 4.86 2.17 17.75
N ALA A 9 3.90 3.09 17.70
CA ALA A 9 2.48 2.82 17.94
C ALA A 9 1.71 2.25 16.74
N ILE A 10 2.35 2.01 15.58
CA ILE A 10 1.69 1.43 14.41
C ILE A 10 1.36 -0.04 14.68
N THR A 11 0.08 -0.40 14.51
CA THR A 11 -0.38 -1.80 14.54
C THR A 11 -0.83 -2.24 13.14
N LYS A 12 -0.78 -3.55 12.91
CA LYS A 12 -0.98 -4.13 11.56
C LYS A 12 -2.39 -3.88 10.97
N ASP A 13 -3.38 -3.69 11.83
CA ASP A 13 -4.80 -3.50 11.53
C ASP A 13 -5.18 -2.03 11.37
N GLN A 14 -4.29 -1.09 11.73
CA GLN A 14 -4.50 0.33 11.47
C GLN A 14 -4.58 0.62 9.97
N LEU A 15 -5.47 1.53 9.60
CA LEU A 15 -5.62 2.00 8.22
C LEU A 15 -4.34 2.69 7.75
N ALA A 16 -3.75 2.18 6.67
CA ALA A 16 -2.55 2.75 6.05
C ALA A 16 -2.90 3.64 4.85
N THR A 17 -3.78 3.17 3.97
CA THR A 17 -4.16 3.89 2.74
C THR A 17 -5.65 3.76 2.45
N LEU A 18 -6.23 4.81 1.85
CA LEU A 18 -7.60 4.83 1.34
C LEU A 18 -7.57 5.16 -0.16
N ILE A 19 -7.98 4.21 -0.99
CA ILE A 19 -7.94 4.35 -2.45
C ILE A 19 -9.37 4.43 -2.99
N TYR A 20 -9.68 5.48 -3.74
CA TYR A 20 -11.00 5.63 -4.35
C TYR A 20 -11.05 4.94 -5.70
N THR A 21 -12.13 4.20 -5.92
CA THR A 21 -12.44 3.53 -7.20
C THR A 21 -13.75 4.08 -7.74
N SER A 22 -13.92 4.11 -9.07
CA SER A 22 -15.10 4.71 -9.73
C SER A 22 -16.43 4.13 -9.23
N GLY A 23 -16.45 2.84 -8.91
CA GLY A 23 -17.62 2.12 -8.43
C GLY A 23 -18.66 1.92 -9.55
N THR A 24 -19.19 0.71 -9.69
CA THR A 24 -20.20 0.38 -10.73
C THR A 24 -21.57 1.04 -10.51
N THR A 25 -21.79 1.65 -9.34
CA THR A 25 -23.07 2.21 -8.90
C THR A 25 -23.07 3.76 -8.88
N GLY A 26 -22.15 4.38 -9.61
CA GLY A 26 -22.10 5.83 -9.84
C GLY A 26 -21.27 6.64 -8.83
N ARG A 27 -21.41 6.39 -7.52
CA ARG A 27 -20.58 7.07 -6.51
C ARG A 27 -19.26 6.31 -6.27
N PRO A 28 -18.11 7.00 -6.29
CA PRO A 28 -16.83 6.38 -5.96
C PRO A 28 -16.81 5.73 -4.58
N LYS A 29 -16.13 4.59 -4.46
CA LYS A 29 -16.02 3.83 -3.21
C LYS A 29 -14.57 3.84 -2.73
N GLY A 30 -14.38 4.15 -1.45
CA GLY A 30 -13.08 4.11 -0.80
C GLY A 30 -12.72 2.71 -0.32
N VAL A 31 -11.63 2.16 -0.85
CA VAL A 31 -11.04 0.89 -0.44
C VAL A 31 -10.06 1.16 0.69
N ARG A 32 -10.36 0.63 1.88
CA ARG A 32 -9.55 0.75 3.09
C ARG A 32 -8.52 -0.37 3.12
N LEU A 33 -7.23 -0.02 3.13
CA LEU A 33 -6.14 -0.99 3.20
C LEU A 33 -5.36 -0.81 4.52
N PRO A 34 -5.38 -1.81 5.42
CA PRO A 34 -4.57 -1.78 6.62
C PRO A 34 -3.09 -2.04 6.32
N HIS A 35 -2.20 -1.74 7.27
CA HIS A 35 -0.76 -1.99 7.14
C HIS A 35 -0.43 -3.45 6.78
N GLU A 36 -1.20 -4.43 7.26
CA GLU A 36 -0.99 -5.84 6.94
C GLU A 36 -1.20 -6.17 5.46
N ALA A 37 -2.06 -5.43 4.74
CA ALA A 37 -2.28 -5.66 3.31
C ALA A 37 -1.01 -5.37 2.49
N TRP A 38 -0.35 -4.24 2.77
CA TRP A 38 0.91 -3.87 2.13
C TRP A 38 2.07 -4.78 2.55
N SER A 39 2.11 -5.15 3.83
CA SER A 39 3.11 -6.10 4.35
C SER A 39 2.98 -7.48 3.68
N TYR A 40 1.75 -7.93 3.45
CA TYR A 40 1.48 -9.16 2.69
C TYR A 40 1.92 -9.02 1.24
N MET A 41 1.58 -7.92 0.56
CA MET A 41 1.98 -7.69 -0.82
C MET A 41 3.50 -7.69 -0.98
N ALA A 42 4.24 -7.04 -0.09
CA ALA A 42 5.71 -7.06 -0.10
C ALA A 42 6.28 -8.48 0.04
N LYS A 43 5.71 -9.30 0.94
CA LYS A 43 6.10 -10.70 1.09
C LYS A 43 5.77 -11.52 -0.16
N ALA A 44 4.60 -11.29 -0.76
CA ALA A 44 4.17 -11.97 -1.97
C ALA A 44 5.08 -11.64 -3.16
N ILE A 45 5.42 -10.36 -3.36
CA ILE A 45 6.37 -9.91 -4.39
C ILE A 45 7.73 -10.58 -4.18
N LYS A 46 8.26 -10.58 -2.94
CA LYS A 46 9.53 -11.26 -2.65
C LYS A 46 9.47 -12.76 -2.95
N ALA A 47 8.34 -13.42 -2.68
CA ALA A 47 8.17 -14.84 -2.90
C ALA A 47 8.12 -15.24 -4.39
N THR A 48 7.82 -14.31 -5.31
CA THR A 48 7.86 -14.62 -6.75
C THR A 48 9.28 -14.76 -7.30
N GLY A 49 10.27 -14.17 -6.62
CA GLY A 49 11.66 -14.12 -7.11
C GLY A 49 11.84 -13.28 -8.38
N MET A 50 10.83 -12.49 -8.77
CA MET A 50 10.86 -11.68 -10.00
C MET A 50 11.39 -10.26 -9.79
N VAL A 51 11.59 -9.84 -8.53
CA VAL A 51 12.13 -8.53 -8.17
C VAL A 51 13.29 -8.74 -7.22
N LEU A 52 14.45 -8.22 -7.62
CA LEU A 52 15.71 -8.28 -6.89
C LEU A 52 16.04 -6.92 -6.27
N GLU A 53 17.04 -6.89 -5.39
CA GLU A 53 17.45 -5.68 -4.68
C GLU A 53 18.12 -4.67 -5.61
N GLU A 54 18.78 -5.17 -6.65
CA GLU A 54 19.45 -4.41 -7.69
C GLU A 54 18.51 -3.88 -8.80
N ASP A 55 17.24 -4.29 -8.80
CA ASP A 55 16.29 -3.86 -9.83
C ASP A 55 15.90 -2.38 -9.69
N VAL A 56 15.70 -1.72 -10.83
CA VAL A 56 15.18 -0.35 -10.89
C VAL A 56 13.70 -0.39 -11.23
N GLN A 57 12.86 0.10 -10.31
CA GLN A 57 11.42 0.20 -10.52
C GLN A 57 11.03 1.57 -11.12
N TYR A 58 10.38 1.55 -12.28
CA TYR A 58 9.77 2.75 -12.87
C TYR A 58 8.35 2.96 -12.32
N LEU A 59 8.18 4.02 -11.53
CA LEU A 59 6.87 4.48 -11.06
C LEU A 59 6.33 5.53 -12.02
N TRP A 60 5.49 5.11 -12.96
CA TRP A 60 4.90 5.99 -13.98
C TRP A 60 3.40 6.23 -13.77
N LEU A 61 2.77 5.47 -12.87
CA LEU A 61 1.39 5.67 -12.47
C LEU A 61 1.31 6.78 -11.39
N PRO A 62 0.22 7.56 -11.35
CA PRO A 62 0.02 8.55 -10.28
C PRO A 62 -0.10 7.88 -8.91
N LEU A 63 0.35 8.54 -7.84
CA LEU A 63 0.24 8.07 -6.44
C LEU A 63 -1.20 7.75 -5.99
N ALA A 64 -2.22 8.23 -6.71
CA ALA A 64 -3.61 7.90 -6.44
C ALA A 64 -4.01 6.48 -6.92
N HIS A 65 -3.17 5.84 -7.75
CA HIS A 65 -3.34 4.47 -8.20
C HIS A 65 -2.77 3.50 -7.16
N VAL A 66 -3.36 2.32 -6.98
CA VAL A 66 -2.89 1.29 -6.02
C VAL A 66 -1.49 0.72 -6.30
N PHE A 67 -0.91 1.07 -7.46
CA PHE A 67 0.43 0.67 -7.89
C PHE A 67 1.33 1.90 -8.14
N GLY A 68 0.85 3.10 -7.81
CA GLY A 68 1.59 4.35 -7.90
C GLY A 68 2.35 4.63 -6.62
#